data_AF-A0A1F9DA13-F1
#
_entry.id   AF-A0A1F9DA13-F1
#
_cell.length_a   1.000
_cell.length_b   1.000
_cell.length_c   1.000
_cell.angle_alpha   90.00
_cell.angle_beta   90.00
_cell.angle_gamma   90.00
#
_symmetry.space_group_name_H-M   'P 1'
#
loop_
_entity.id
_entity.type
_entity.pdbx_description
1 polymer ?
#
loop_
_entity_poly.entity_id
_entity_poly.type
_entity_poly.pdbx_seq_one_letter_code
_entity_poly.pdbx_strand_id
1 'polypeptide(L)'
;MELIIALAISAVLVAALYRTFLTQHHGFAVQDDVLDMQQNTRVALNEMIREIRMAGFGNIGPILPVTISGRTYPYAINPDVPSKGALTILAAIGGTTTLTGINPPPNENQIMVSGAALFDTIKRKYISIAGIESYVIINISTNTLTLDRKVVTSFKTDGNTPVHAIRAITYLVPSGTTVLRRNENWGGGAQPLAEDIENVTFQYFDGNGNPTLSPLAFRTIRVTVTARTKKADLRFKAGAGDGYRRRQVSSNILLRNMGL
;
A
#
# COMPACT_ATOMS: atom_id res chain seq x y z
N MET A 1 -38.20 -6.08 62.39
CA MET A 1 -38.69 -6.12 60.98
C MET A 1 -37.75 -5.36 60.05
N GLU A 2 -37.17 -4.23 60.48
CA GLU A 2 -36.42 -3.33 59.57
C GLU A 2 -35.27 -4.00 58.82
N LEU A 3 -34.53 -4.93 59.44
CA LEU A 3 -33.39 -5.61 58.80
C LEU A 3 -33.77 -6.27 57.46
N ILE A 4 -34.95 -6.90 57.38
CA ILE A 4 -35.43 -7.59 56.16
C ILE A 4 -35.81 -6.56 55.09
N ILE A 5 -36.41 -5.44 55.50
CA ILE A 5 -36.80 -4.33 54.61
C ILE A 5 -35.55 -3.65 54.04
N ALA A 6 -34.56 -3.37 54.89
CA ALA A 6 -33.26 -2.82 54.49
C ALA A 6 -32.55 -3.73 53.49
N LEU A 7 -32.47 -5.04 53.76
CA LEU A 7 -31.86 -6.02 52.87
C LEU A 7 -32.60 -6.11 51.53
N ALA A 8 -33.93 -6.11 51.52
CA ALA A 8 -34.73 -6.12 50.29
C ALA A 8 -34.49 -4.88 49.42
N ILE A 9 -34.46 -3.68 50.03
CA ILE A 9 -34.15 -2.43 49.33
C ILE A 9 -32.71 -2.44 48.79
N SER A 10 -31.73 -2.92 49.59
CA SER A 10 -30.34 -3.07 49.16
C SER A 10 -30.20 -4.03 47.97
N ALA A 11 -30.93 -5.15 47.95
CA ALA A 11 -30.91 -6.10 46.84
C ALA A 11 -31.45 -5.49 45.54
N VAL A 12 -32.54 -4.72 45.60
CA VAL A 12 -33.10 -3.98 44.45
C VAL A 12 -32.10 -2.93 43.95
N LEU A 13 -31.47 -2.19 44.86
CA LEU A 13 -30.49 -1.15 44.51
C LEU A 13 -29.23 -1.73 43.87
N VAL A 14 -28.70 -2.84 44.41
CA VAL A 14 -27.56 -3.57 43.82
C VAL A 14 -27.93 -4.14 42.44
N ALA A 15 -29.13 -4.69 42.26
CA ALA A 15 -29.59 -5.17 40.96
C ALA A 15 -29.71 -4.05 39.91
N ALA A 16 -30.10 -2.84 40.32
CA ALA A 16 -30.11 -1.66 39.46
C ALA A 16 -28.68 -1.19 39.08
N LEU A 17 -27.79 -1.05 40.08
CA LEU A 17 -26.38 -0.69 39.84
C LEU A 17 -25.66 -1.70 38.94
N TYR A 18 -25.90 -3.00 39.13
CA TYR A 18 -25.30 -4.06 38.33
C TYR A 18 -25.73 -4.02 36.86
N ARG A 19 -26.99 -3.68 36.57
CA ARG A 19 -27.47 -3.43 35.19
C ARG A 19 -26.74 -2.25 34.54
N THR A 20 -26.53 -1.16 35.29
CA THR A 20 -25.76 -0.01 34.81
C THR A 20 -24.30 -0.38 34.54
N PHE A 21 -23.65 -1.10 35.47
CA PHE A 21 -22.28 -1.58 35.32
C PHE A 21 -22.10 -2.50 34.09
N LEU A 22 -22.98 -3.49 33.90
CA LEU A 22 -22.95 -4.37 32.72
C LEU A 22 -23.21 -3.63 31.39
N THR A 23 -23.89 -2.49 31.44
CA THR A 23 -24.11 -1.63 30.25
C THR A 23 -22.87 -0.79 29.96
N GLN A 24 -22.25 -0.21 31.00
CA GLN A 24 -21.01 0.55 30.90
C GLN A 24 -19.84 -0.33 30.42
N HIS A 25 -19.60 -1.48 31.05
CA HIS A 25 -18.52 -2.39 30.67
C HIS A 25 -18.64 -2.90 29.23
N HIS A 26 -19.85 -3.21 28.77
CA HIS A 26 -20.08 -3.56 27.36
C HIS A 26 -19.85 -2.37 26.43
N GLY A 27 -20.28 -1.16 26.84
CA GLY A 27 -20.03 0.08 26.12
C GLY A 27 -18.53 0.40 25.94
N PHE A 28 -17.71 0.20 26.98
CA PHE A 28 -16.26 0.38 26.90
C PHE A 28 -15.61 -0.63 25.95
N ALA A 29 -15.86 -1.93 26.13
CA ALA A 29 -15.29 -2.96 25.23
C ALA A 29 -15.69 -2.77 23.75
N VAL A 30 -16.89 -2.24 23.49
CA VAL A 30 -17.35 -1.86 22.15
C VAL A 30 -16.65 -0.61 21.61
N GLN A 31 -16.26 0.33 22.47
CA GLN A 31 -15.47 1.50 22.08
C GLN A 31 -14.03 1.09 21.75
N ASP A 32 -13.42 0.22 22.55
CA ASP A 32 -12.07 -0.31 22.32
C ASP A 32 -11.97 -1.05 20.98
N ASP A 33 -12.86 -2.02 20.71
CA ASP A 33 -12.95 -2.74 19.42
C ASP A 33 -13.16 -1.77 18.22
N VAL A 34 -13.74 -0.58 18.45
CA VAL A 34 -13.97 0.46 17.43
C VAL A 34 -12.79 1.42 17.27
N LEU A 35 -11.99 1.64 18.32
CA LEU A 35 -10.75 2.41 18.28
C LEU A 35 -9.65 1.62 17.56
N ASP A 36 -9.47 0.34 17.91
CA ASP A 36 -8.53 -0.57 17.24
C ASP A 36 -8.75 -0.63 15.73
N MET A 37 -10.01 -0.86 15.31
CA MET A 37 -10.44 -0.83 13.90
C MET A 37 -10.00 0.48 13.22
N GLN A 38 -10.22 1.63 13.85
CA GLN A 38 -9.89 2.94 13.28
C GLN A 38 -8.38 3.19 13.21
N GLN A 39 -7.62 2.80 14.24
CA GLN A 39 -6.17 2.95 14.28
C GLN A 39 -5.49 2.07 13.23
N ASN A 40 -5.85 0.79 13.17
CA ASN A 40 -5.40 -0.18 12.16
C ASN A 40 -5.72 0.32 10.72
N THR A 41 -6.95 0.77 10.48
CA THR A 41 -7.36 1.37 9.19
C THR A 41 -6.54 2.62 8.84
N ARG A 42 -6.24 3.48 9.82
CA ARG A 42 -5.44 4.69 9.63
C ARG A 42 -3.97 4.38 9.29
N VAL A 43 -3.37 3.39 9.93
CA VAL A 43 -2.00 2.94 9.62
C VAL A 43 -1.92 2.44 8.17
N ALA A 44 -2.82 1.52 7.77
CA ALA A 44 -2.85 1.00 6.40
C ALA A 44 -3.12 2.08 5.35
N LEU A 45 -4.01 3.04 5.64
CA LEU A 45 -4.23 4.19 4.77
C LEU A 45 -2.99 5.07 4.64
N ASN A 46 -2.28 5.37 5.74
CA ASN A 46 -1.06 6.19 5.68
C ASN A 46 0.03 5.54 4.82
N GLU A 47 0.22 4.22 4.94
CA GLU A 47 1.15 3.46 4.09
C GLU A 47 0.75 3.51 2.61
N MET A 48 -0.53 3.22 2.30
CA MET A 48 -1.08 3.34 0.94
C MET A 48 -0.92 4.76 0.37
N ILE A 49 -1.22 5.79 1.16
CA ILE A 49 -1.11 7.20 0.76
C ILE A 49 0.34 7.54 0.42
N ARG A 50 1.32 7.10 1.23
CA ARG A 50 2.74 7.36 0.97
C ARG A 50 3.18 6.75 -0.36
N GLU A 51 2.84 5.50 -0.62
CA GLU A 51 3.36 4.77 -1.78
C GLU A 51 2.59 5.07 -3.07
N ILE A 52 1.26 5.13 -3.03
CA ILE A 52 0.43 5.49 -4.22
C ILE A 52 0.78 6.91 -4.69
N ARG A 53 1.06 7.85 -3.78
CA ARG A 53 1.54 9.20 -4.14
C ARG A 53 2.88 9.19 -4.89
N MET A 54 3.71 8.16 -4.67
CA MET A 54 5.00 7.96 -5.35
C MET A 54 4.89 7.12 -6.63
N ALA A 55 3.71 6.66 -7.03
CA ALA A 55 3.52 5.97 -8.31
C ALA A 55 4.05 6.81 -9.50
N GLY A 56 4.64 6.14 -10.48
CA GLY A 56 5.33 6.76 -11.63
C GLY A 56 6.75 7.28 -11.34
N PHE A 57 7.18 7.35 -10.07
CA PHE A 57 8.50 7.87 -9.72
C PHE A 57 9.63 7.06 -10.36
N GLY A 58 10.67 7.75 -10.85
CA GLY A 58 11.82 7.16 -11.52
C GLY A 58 11.74 7.11 -13.04
N ASN A 59 10.98 8.03 -13.66
CA ASN A 59 10.77 8.13 -15.11
C ASN A 59 10.56 6.75 -15.76
N ILE A 60 9.55 6.01 -15.32
CA ILE A 60 9.38 4.60 -15.69
C ILE A 60 8.80 4.39 -17.09
N GLY A 61 8.34 5.45 -17.77
CA GLY A 61 7.71 5.38 -19.10
C GLY A 61 8.53 4.61 -20.15
N PRO A 62 9.83 4.92 -20.34
CA PRO A 62 10.69 4.26 -21.35
C PRO A 62 10.96 2.76 -21.14
N ILE A 63 10.58 2.17 -20.00
CA ILE A 63 10.72 0.72 -19.74
C ILE A 63 9.36 -0.02 -19.67
N LEU A 64 8.24 0.67 -19.88
CA LEU A 64 6.93 0.02 -19.94
C LEU A 64 6.77 -0.74 -21.28
N PRO A 65 6.19 -1.96 -21.28
CA PRO A 65 5.67 -2.70 -20.14
C PRO A 65 6.76 -3.43 -19.34
N VAL A 66 6.69 -3.40 -18.01
CA VAL A 66 7.63 -4.15 -17.14
C VAL A 66 7.07 -5.51 -16.73
N THR A 67 7.90 -6.55 -16.68
CA THR A 67 7.48 -7.91 -16.27
C THR A 67 8.19 -8.32 -14.97
N ILE A 68 7.47 -8.33 -13.85
CA ILE A 68 7.98 -8.62 -12.51
C ILE A 68 7.26 -9.85 -11.95
N SER A 69 8.01 -10.86 -11.51
CA SER A 69 7.49 -12.16 -11.04
C SER A 69 6.44 -12.80 -11.95
N GLY A 70 6.73 -12.82 -13.25
CA GLY A 70 5.88 -13.45 -14.27
C GLY A 70 4.61 -12.67 -14.63
N ARG A 71 4.41 -11.46 -14.10
CA ARG A 71 3.28 -10.58 -14.42
C ARG A 71 3.77 -9.34 -15.16
N THR A 72 3.07 -8.97 -16.23
CA THR A 72 3.38 -7.80 -17.04
C THR A 72 2.48 -6.63 -16.67
N TYR A 73 3.10 -5.47 -16.47
CA TYR A 73 2.46 -4.23 -16.00
C TYR A 73 2.65 -3.15 -17.08
N PRO A 74 1.62 -2.87 -17.89
CA PRO A 74 1.73 -1.92 -19.00
C PRO A 74 1.75 -0.44 -18.60
N TYR A 75 1.37 -0.09 -17.36
CA TYR A 75 1.22 1.29 -16.92
C TYR A 75 1.85 1.56 -15.56
N ALA A 76 2.09 2.82 -15.24
CA ALA A 76 2.49 3.25 -13.89
C ALA A 76 1.46 2.91 -12.80
N ILE A 77 0.18 2.86 -13.18
CA ILE A 77 -0.95 2.44 -12.34
C ILE A 77 -1.69 1.32 -13.08
N ASN A 78 -1.88 0.16 -12.43
CA ASN A 78 -2.55 -1.00 -13.01
C ASN A 78 -3.75 -1.39 -12.12
N PRO A 79 -4.96 -0.88 -12.42
CA PRO A 79 -6.21 -1.32 -11.78
C PRO A 79 -6.46 -2.81 -12.03
N ASP A 80 -7.11 -3.47 -11.08
CA ASP A 80 -7.62 -4.84 -11.19
C ASP A 80 -6.55 -5.92 -11.53
N VAL A 81 -5.27 -5.59 -11.43
CA VAL A 81 -4.13 -6.50 -11.56
C VAL A 81 -3.58 -6.81 -10.17
N PRO A 82 -3.45 -8.10 -9.77
CA PRO A 82 -3.68 -9.32 -10.55
C PRO A 82 -5.13 -9.85 -10.52
N SER A 83 -6.04 -9.19 -9.82
CA SER A 83 -7.43 -9.59 -9.65
C SER A 83 -8.32 -8.37 -9.44
N LYS A 84 -9.61 -8.49 -9.79
CA LYS A 84 -10.60 -7.43 -9.56
C LYS A 84 -10.58 -6.92 -8.11
N GLY A 85 -10.61 -5.59 -7.93
CA GLY A 85 -10.46 -4.92 -6.65
C GLY A 85 -9.01 -4.68 -6.20
N ALA A 86 -8.01 -5.19 -6.92
CA ALA A 86 -6.61 -4.89 -6.67
C ALA A 86 -6.18 -3.55 -7.29
N LEU A 87 -5.11 -2.99 -6.74
CA LEU A 87 -4.33 -1.90 -7.35
C LEU A 87 -2.86 -2.31 -7.35
N THR A 88 -2.21 -2.35 -8.52
CA THR A 88 -0.74 -2.44 -8.59
C THR A 88 -0.11 -1.17 -9.15
N ILE A 89 0.69 -0.51 -8.32
CA ILE A 89 1.48 0.68 -8.72
C ILE A 89 2.90 0.29 -9.08
N LEU A 90 3.52 1.04 -9.99
CA LEU A 90 4.94 0.95 -10.31
C LEU A 90 5.67 2.23 -9.86
N ALA A 91 6.81 2.07 -9.18
CA ALA A 91 7.68 3.19 -8.81
C ALA A 91 9.09 2.74 -8.41
N ALA A 92 10.07 3.63 -8.58
CA ALA A 92 11.47 3.46 -8.17
C ALA A 92 11.67 3.69 -6.65
N ILE A 93 10.94 2.95 -5.82
CA ILE A 93 10.84 3.19 -4.37
C ILE A 93 11.42 2.03 -3.53
N GLY A 94 12.75 1.99 -3.44
CA GLY A 94 13.50 1.06 -2.61
C GLY A 94 14.59 0.33 -3.38
N GLY A 95 15.35 -0.54 -2.69
CA GLY A 95 16.51 -1.20 -3.30
C GLY A 95 17.55 -0.18 -3.79
N THR A 96 17.79 0.87 -3.01
CA THR A 96 18.69 1.97 -3.38
C THR A 96 20.15 1.60 -3.15
N THR A 97 20.95 1.65 -4.21
CA THR A 97 22.41 1.76 -4.15
C THR A 97 22.82 3.16 -4.65
N THR A 98 24.12 3.45 -4.76
CA THR A 98 24.61 4.72 -5.32
C THR A 98 25.61 4.50 -6.45
N LEU A 99 25.63 5.44 -7.39
CA LEU A 99 26.51 5.42 -8.57
C LEU A 99 27.95 5.77 -8.16
N THR A 100 28.88 4.84 -8.38
CA THR A 100 30.31 4.99 -8.09
C THR A 100 31.15 5.22 -9.35
N GLY A 101 30.58 4.94 -10.54
CA GLY A 101 31.24 5.17 -11.82
C GLY A 101 30.31 4.93 -13.01
N ILE A 102 30.69 5.46 -14.17
CA ILE A 102 30.25 5.00 -15.49
C ILE A 102 31.54 4.71 -16.25
N ASN A 103 31.62 3.57 -16.94
CA ASN A 103 32.88 3.11 -17.53
C ASN A 103 32.67 2.60 -18.97
N PRO A 104 33.14 3.33 -20.01
CA PRO A 104 33.60 4.73 -20.06
C PRO A 104 32.40 5.75 -20.03
N PRO A 105 32.52 7.06 -20.45
CA PRO A 105 31.49 8.12 -20.25
C PRO A 105 30.07 7.90 -20.84
N PRO A 106 29.12 8.87 -20.69
CA PRO A 106 27.78 8.79 -21.27
C PRO A 106 27.78 8.48 -22.77
N ASN A 107 26.71 7.83 -23.22
CA ASN A 107 26.67 6.95 -24.39
C ASN A 107 27.27 5.54 -24.16
N GLU A 108 27.46 5.09 -22.92
CA GLU A 108 27.79 3.69 -22.61
C GLU A 108 26.68 2.97 -21.85
N ASN A 109 26.64 1.64 -21.92
CA ASN A 109 25.60 0.83 -21.26
C ASN A 109 26.09 0.13 -19.97
N GLN A 110 27.21 0.56 -19.39
CA GLN A 110 27.74 0.00 -18.14
C GLN A 110 27.87 1.06 -17.04
N ILE A 111 27.22 0.79 -15.90
CA ILE A 111 27.30 1.61 -14.69
C ILE A 111 27.91 0.81 -13.54
N MET A 112 28.69 1.48 -12.69
CA MET A 112 29.25 0.91 -11.47
C MET A 112 28.47 1.45 -10.28
N VAL A 113 28.07 0.54 -9.38
CA VAL A 113 27.29 0.88 -8.18
C VAL A 113 28.02 0.46 -6.89
N SER A 114 27.65 1.05 -5.76
CA SER A 114 28.22 0.70 -4.45
C SER A 114 27.82 -0.70 -3.97
N GLY A 115 26.70 -1.26 -4.43
CA GLY A 115 26.30 -2.64 -4.14
C GLY A 115 25.24 -3.20 -5.09
N ALA A 116 25.65 -4.09 -5.99
CA ALA A 116 24.77 -4.71 -6.99
C ALA A 116 23.83 -5.80 -6.44
N ALA A 117 24.07 -6.33 -5.24
CA ALA A 117 23.30 -7.44 -4.64
C ALA A 117 21.81 -7.11 -4.33
N LEU A 118 21.39 -5.86 -4.51
CA LEU A 118 19.98 -5.46 -4.45
C LEU A 118 19.20 -5.87 -5.70
N PHE A 119 19.89 -6.06 -6.83
CA PHE A 119 19.33 -6.33 -8.15
C PHE A 119 19.59 -7.78 -8.61
N ASP A 120 18.89 -8.19 -9.66
CA ASP A 120 19.09 -9.44 -10.38
C ASP A 120 18.60 -9.27 -11.84
N THR A 121 18.87 -10.22 -12.73
CA THR A 121 18.47 -10.15 -14.16
C THR A 121 17.04 -10.69 -14.44
N ILE A 122 16.24 -11.00 -13.41
CA ILE A 122 14.98 -11.76 -13.52
C ILE A 122 13.78 -11.01 -12.92
N LYS A 123 13.82 -10.75 -11.61
CA LYS A 123 12.76 -10.14 -10.78
C LYS A 123 13.04 -8.67 -10.45
N ARG A 124 14.32 -8.28 -10.33
CA ARG A 124 14.78 -6.96 -9.86
C ARG A 124 15.63 -6.21 -10.89
N LYS A 125 15.44 -6.54 -12.17
CA LYS A 125 16.20 -5.98 -13.30
C LYS A 125 15.85 -4.54 -13.68
N TYR A 126 14.71 -4.03 -13.24
CA TYR A 126 14.25 -2.68 -13.59
C TYR A 126 14.80 -1.66 -12.58
N ILE A 127 15.47 -0.64 -13.08
CA ILE A 127 16.11 0.40 -12.24
C ILE A 127 15.80 1.81 -12.73
N SER A 128 15.96 2.79 -11.84
CA SER A 128 16.04 4.21 -12.19
C SER A 128 17.30 4.86 -11.61
N ILE A 129 17.98 5.67 -12.42
CA ILE A 129 19.17 6.43 -12.04
C ILE A 129 18.74 7.88 -11.73
N ALA A 130 19.09 8.37 -10.54
CA ALA A 130 18.72 9.68 -9.98
C ALA A 130 17.20 9.98 -9.90
N GLY A 131 16.34 9.03 -10.26
CA GLY A 131 14.92 9.28 -10.52
C GLY A 131 14.61 9.86 -11.92
N ILE A 132 15.64 10.07 -12.76
CA ILE A 132 15.58 10.82 -14.02
C ILE A 132 15.49 9.90 -15.24
N GLU A 133 16.24 8.80 -15.24
CA GLU A 133 16.24 7.81 -16.34
C GLU A 133 15.90 6.42 -15.80
N SER A 134 15.40 5.52 -16.67
CA SER A 134 15.07 4.13 -16.30
C SER A 134 15.58 3.11 -17.32
N TYR A 135 16.05 1.97 -16.80
CA TYR A 135 16.80 0.96 -17.53
C TYR A 135 16.42 -0.47 -17.11
N VAL A 136 16.76 -1.43 -17.96
CA VAL A 136 16.66 -2.87 -17.69
C VAL A 136 18.07 -3.44 -17.62
N ILE A 137 18.43 -4.06 -16.50
CA ILE A 137 19.69 -4.77 -16.32
C ILE A 137 19.65 -6.06 -17.15
N ILE A 138 20.62 -6.21 -18.05
CA ILE A 138 20.82 -7.41 -18.88
C ILE A 138 21.95 -8.31 -18.36
N ASN A 139 22.92 -7.77 -17.62
CA ASN A 139 23.99 -8.53 -16.97
C ASN A 139 24.48 -7.83 -15.68
N ILE A 140 25.06 -8.60 -14.76
CA ILE A 140 25.69 -8.11 -13.53
C ILE A 140 27.05 -8.79 -13.39
N SER A 141 28.13 -8.01 -13.30
CA SER A 141 29.49 -8.50 -13.06
C SER A 141 30.09 -7.75 -11.87
N THR A 142 30.21 -8.43 -10.73
CA THR A 142 30.55 -7.83 -9.43
C THR A 142 29.63 -6.65 -9.08
N ASN A 143 30.13 -5.41 -9.11
CA ASN A 143 29.37 -4.17 -8.89
C ASN A 143 29.08 -3.39 -10.18
N THR A 144 29.39 -3.94 -11.35
CA THR A 144 29.05 -3.37 -12.66
C THR A 144 27.73 -3.94 -13.17
N LEU A 145 26.77 -3.07 -13.48
CA LEU A 145 25.49 -3.41 -14.11
C LEU A 145 25.58 -3.07 -15.60
N THR A 146 25.27 -4.03 -16.46
CA THR A 146 25.10 -3.81 -17.91
C THR A 146 23.62 -3.59 -18.21
N LEU A 147 23.31 -2.55 -18.97
CA LEU A 147 21.96 -2.05 -19.26
C LEU A 147 21.52 -2.38 -20.69
N ASP A 148 20.21 -2.41 -20.92
CA ASP A 148 19.56 -2.67 -22.20
C ASP A 148 19.92 -1.66 -23.30
N ARG A 149 20.23 -0.43 -22.92
CA ARG A 149 20.67 0.64 -23.82
C ARG A 149 21.66 1.57 -23.13
N LYS A 150 22.22 2.51 -23.88
CA LYS A 150 23.19 3.51 -23.42
C LYS A 150 22.58 4.50 -22.41
N VAL A 151 23.38 4.91 -21.43
CA VAL A 151 23.09 6.02 -20.50
C VAL A 151 23.18 7.33 -21.28
N VAL A 152 22.16 8.19 -21.15
CA VAL A 152 22.08 9.46 -21.92
C VAL A 152 22.46 10.66 -21.04
N THR A 153 22.06 10.68 -19.77
CA THR A 153 22.37 11.76 -18.83
C THR A 153 23.74 11.61 -18.17
N SER A 154 24.49 12.72 -18.11
CA SER A 154 25.73 12.84 -17.34
C SER A 154 25.46 12.88 -15.83
N PHE A 155 25.39 11.71 -15.18
CA PHE A 155 25.22 11.62 -13.73
C PHE A 155 26.52 11.87 -12.94
N LYS A 156 26.40 12.37 -11.70
CA LYS A 156 27.53 12.44 -10.77
C LYS A 156 27.87 11.04 -10.26
N THR A 157 29.14 10.66 -10.32
CA THR A 157 29.68 9.41 -9.77
C THR A 157 30.33 9.62 -8.40
N ASP A 158 29.80 10.58 -7.63
CA ASP A 158 30.32 11.05 -6.34
C ASP A 158 29.88 10.18 -5.15
N GLY A 159 29.28 9.01 -5.42
CA GLY A 159 28.68 8.15 -4.42
C GLY A 159 27.35 8.66 -3.86
N ASN A 160 26.84 9.82 -4.31
CA ASN A 160 25.57 10.39 -3.83
C ASN A 160 24.39 10.18 -4.81
N THR A 161 24.65 10.07 -6.12
CA THR A 161 23.57 9.79 -7.09
C THR A 161 22.94 8.43 -6.81
N PRO A 162 21.64 8.34 -6.48
CA PRO A 162 21.01 7.07 -6.17
C PRO A 162 20.69 6.28 -7.45
N VAL A 163 20.82 4.96 -7.36
CA VAL A 163 20.24 4.01 -8.32
C VAL A 163 19.20 3.20 -7.55
N HIS A 164 17.93 3.42 -7.89
CA HIS A 164 16.78 2.81 -7.24
C HIS A 164 16.30 1.60 -8.04
N ALA A 165 15.82 0.56 -7.35
CA ALA A 165 15.11 -0.54 -7.99
C ALA A 165 13.62 -0.19 -8.19
N ILE A 166 13.06 -0.56 -9.35
CA ILE A 166 11.65 -0.33 -9.67
C ILE A 166 10.82 -1.51 -9.16
N ARG A 167 9.80 -1.19 -8.36
CA ARG A 167 8.93 -2.15 -7.68
C ARG A 167 7.53 -2.12 -8.28
N ALA A 168 6.90 -3.29 -8.31
CA ALA A 168 5.45 -3.42 -8.48
C ALA A 168 4.83 -3.68 -7.11
N ILE A 169 4.12 -2.70 -6.55
CA ILE A 169 3.47 -2.81 -5.23
C ILE A 169 1.97 -3.04 -5.44
N THR A 170 1.50 -4.22 -5.10
CA THR A 170 0.08 -4.61 -5.17
C THR A 170 -0.59 -4.48 -3.82
N TYR A 171 -1.75 -3.83 -3.80
CA TYR A 171 -2.71 -3.80 -2.70
C TYR A 171 -3.98 -4.55 -3.08
N LEU A 172 -4.46 -5.47 -2.23
CA LEU A 172 -5.76 -6.14 -2.40
C LEU A 172 -6.27 -6.73 -1.07
N VAL A 173 -7.59 -6.91 -0.97
CA VAL A 173 -8.23 -7.82 0.01
C VAL A 173 -8.59 -9.10 -0.76
N PRO A 174 -8.04 -10.28 -0.39
CA PRO A 174 -8.42 -11.54 -1.03
C PRO A 174 -9.89 -11.88 -0.79
N SER A 175 -10.60 -12.38 -1.81
CA SER A 175 -11.99 -12.83 -1.69
C SER A 175 -12.16 -13.86 -0.57
N GLY A 176 -13.22 -13.72 0.22
CA GLY A 176 -13.48 -14.58 1.39
C GLY A 176 -12.60 -14.30 2.62
N THR A 177 -11.78 -13.25 2.60
CA THR A 177 -10.94 -12.84 3.75
C THR A 177 -11.22 -11.40 4.17
N THR A 178 -10.86 -11.04 5.41
CA THR A 178 -10.95 -9.68 5.94
C THR A 178 -9.56 -9.08 6.22
N VAL A 179 -8.57 -9.36 5.36
CA VAL A 179 -7.19 -8.88 5.54
C VAL A 179 -6.74 -8.13 4.30
N LEU A 180 -6.47 -6.83 4.44
CA LEU A 180 -5.81 -6.04 3.41
C LEU A 180 -4.33 -6.47 3.34
N ARG A 181 -3.87 -6.84 2.16
CA ARG A 181 -2.50 -7.32 1.93
C ARG A 181 -1.72 -6.42 0.98
N ARG A 182 -0.43 -6.28 1.25
CA ARG A 182 0.56 -5.56 0.41
C ARG A 182 1.59 -6.57 -0.11
N ASN A 183 1.94 -6.51 -1.39
CA ASN A 183 2.92 -7.39 -2.02
C ASN A 183 3.89 -6.57 -2.87
N GLU A 184 5.19 -6.71 -2.66
CA GLU A 184 6.25 -6.04 -3.46
C GLU A 184 6.58 -6.80 -4.77
N ASN A 185 5.90 -7.92 -5.02
CA ASN A 185 6.08 -8.82 -6.15
C ASN A 185 7.53 -9.30 -6.40
N TRP A 186 8.43 -9.20 -5.40
CA TRP A 186 9.81 -9.70 -5.45
C TRP A 186 10.02 -11.11 -4.87
N GLY A 187 8.93 -11.86 -4.62
CA GLY A 187 8.97 -13.24 -4.12
C GLY A 187 8.73 -13.41 -2.61
N GLY A 188 8.70 -12.32 -1.83
CA GLY A 188 8.35 -12.33 -0.40
C GLY A 188 6.86 -12.54 -0.09
N GLY A 189 6.02 -12.78 -1.10
CA GLY A 189 4.57 -13.00 -0.95
C GLY A 189 3.76 -11.76 -0.57
N ALA A 190 2.45 -11.94 -0.41
CA ALA A 190 1.52 -10.90 0.01
C ALA A 190 1.44 -10.84 1.55
N GLN A 191 2.06 -9.83 2.14
CA GLN A 191 2.11 -9.61 3.58
C GLN A 191 0.84 -8.92 4.08
N PRO A 192 0.37 -9.20 5.32
CA PRO A 192 -0.75 -8.47 5.89
C PRO A 192 -0.35 -7.00 6.14
N LEU A 193 -1.28 -6.08 5.86
CA LEU A 193 -1.14 -4.65 6.13
C LEU A 193 -2.14 -4.17 7.19
N ALA A 194 -3.36 -4.71 7.16
CA ALA A 194 -4.38 -4.51 8.19
C ALA A 194 -5.33 -5.71 8.27
N GLU A 195 -5.68 -6.11 9.50
CA GLU A 195 -6.77 -7.05 9.79
C GLU A 195 -8.15 -6.36 9.74
N ASP A 196 -9.22 -7.14 9.77
CA ASP A 196 -10.63 -6.70 9.76
C ASP A 196 -11.00 -5.66 8.68
N ILE A 197 -10.32 -5.70 7.54
CA ILE A 197 -10.67 -4.94 6.34
C ILE A 197 -11.48 -5.82 5.41
N GLU A 198 -12.79 -5.54 5.30
CA GLU A 198 -13.69 -6.30 4.41
C GLU A 198 -13.50 -5.96 2.94
N ASN A 199 -13.12 -4.72 2.62
CA ASN A 199 -12.96 -4.28 1.24
C ASN A 199 -12.03 -3.05 1.12
N VAL A 200 -11.33 -2.94 -0.01
CA VAL A 200 -10.68 -1.71 -0.46
C VAL A 200 -11.14 -1.42 -1.89
N THR A 201 -11.55 -0.17 -2.16
CA THR A 201 -11.95 0.26 -3.50
C THR A 201 -11.14 1.46 -3.96
N PHE A 202 -10.92 1.50 -5.27
CA PHE A 202 -10.10 2.52 -5.95
C PHE A 202 -10.95 3.18 -7.03
N GLN A 203 -11.15 4.50 -6.92
CA GLN A 203 -11.78 5.33 -7.95
C GLN A 203 -10.73 6.27 -8.53
N TYR A 204 -10.67 6.40 -9.85
CA TYR A 204 -9.62 7.14 -10.55
C TYR A 204 -10.19 8.37 -11.24
N PHE A 205 -9.47 9.49 -11.16
CA PHE A 205 -9.90 10.78 -11.69
C PHE A 205 -8.81 11.42 -12.56
N ASP A 206 -9.24 12.14 -13.59
CA ASP A 206 -8.37 12.90 -14.50
C ASP A 206 -7.83 14.20 -13.87
N GLY A 207 -7.10 15.01 -14.65
CA GLY A 207 -6.57 16.30 -14.21
C GLY A 207 -7.64 17.38 -13.95
N ASN A 208 -8.85 17.19 -14.46
CA ASN A 208 -9.99 18.08 -14.27
C ASN A 208 -10.91 17.62 -13.11
N GLY A 209 -10.63 16.45 -12.51
CA GLY A 209 -11.44 15.84 -11.45
C GLY A 209 -12.58 14.95 -11.95
N ASN A 210 -12.67 14.64 -13.24
CA ASN A 210 -13.67 13.72 -13.79
C ASN A 210 -13.29 12.26 -13.53
N PRO A 211 -14.24 11.35 -13.20
CA PRO A 211 -13.99 9.92 -13.16
C PRO A 211 -13.49 9.40 -14.51
N THR A 212 -12.46 8.56 -14.50
CA THR A 212 -11.89 7.97 -15.73
C THR A 212 -11.40 6.54 -15.50
N LEU A 213 -11.33 5.75 -16.58
CA LEU A 213 -10.78 4.39 -16.59
C LEU A 213 -9.48 4.27 -17.39
N SER A 214 -9.00 5.36 -18.02
CA SER A 214 -7.76 5.36 -18.80
C SER A 214 -6.53 5.56 -17.90
N PRO A 215 -5.61 4.58 -17.75
CA PRO A 215 -4.52 4.69 -16.78
C PRO A 215 -3.51 5.81 -17.04
N LEU A 216 -3.39 6.26 -18.29
CA LEU A 216 -2.57 7.40 -18.68
C LEU A 216 -3.18 8.75 -18.27
N ALA A 217 -4.51 8.80 -18.12
CA ALA A 217 -5.24 10.00 -17.69
C ALA A 217 -5.30 10.17 -16.17
N PHE A 218 -4.92 9.16 -15.38
CA PHE A 218 -5.02 9.23 -13.92
C PHE A 218 -4.14 10.36 -13.34
N ARG A 219 -4.74 11.20 -12.49
CA ARG A 219 -4.05 12.23 -11.70
C ARG A 219 -4.40 12.15 -10.21
N THR A 220 -5.63 11.75 -9.87
CA THR A 220 -6.04 11.50 -8.47
C THR A 220 -6.65 10.11 -8.32
N ILE A 221 -6.31 9.41 -7.23
CA ILE A 221 -6.94 8.14 -6.83
C ILE A 221 -7.64 8.34 -5.50
N ARG A 222 -8.96 8.09 -5.45
CA ARG A 222 -9.69 7.95 -4.18
C ARG A 222 -9.62 6.49 -3.74
N VAL A 223 -8.92 6.26 -2.63
CA VAL A 223 -8.92 4.97 -1.93
C VAL A 223 -10.04 5.01 -0.89
N THR A 224 -10.91 4.00 -0.86
CA THR A 224 -11.90 3.83 0.22
C THR A 224 -11.71 2.47 0.86
N VAL A 225 -11.44 2.46 2.17
CA VAL A 225 -11.30 1.24 2.96
C VAL A 225 -12.58 1.02 3.76
N THR A 226 -13.14 -0.18 3.69
CA THR A 226 -14.25 -0.64 4.53
C THR A 226 -13.72 -1.59 5.58
N ALA A 227 -13.74 -1.17 6.84
CA ALA A 227 -13.28 -1.94 7.99
C ALA A 227 -14.45 -2.30 8.92
N ARG A 228 -14.25 -3.35 9.72
CA ARG A 228 -15.21 -3.81 10.74
C ARG A 228 -14.56 -3.99 12.12
N THR A 229 -15.37 -4.13 13.16
CA THR A 229 -14.89 -4.54 14.48
C THR A 229 -14.36 -5.98 14.46
N LYS A 230 -13.32 -6.26 15.24
CA LYS A 230 -12.70 -7.60 15.34
C LYS A 230 -13.64 -8.68 15.86
N LYS A 231 -14.66 -8.28 16.62
CA LYS A 231 -15.70 -9.15 17.19
C LYS A 231 -17.08 -8.73 16.71
N ALA A 232 -17.99 -9.70 16.63
CA ALA A 232 -19.43 -9.46 16.51
C ALA A 232 -20.02 -9.17 17.89
N ASP A 233 -20.83 -8.12 17.99
CA ASP A 233 -21.62 -7.82 19.18
C ASP A 233 -23.06 -8.30 18.98
N LEU A 234 -23.46 -9.32 19.73
CA LEU A 234 -24.82 -9.89 19.64
C LEU A 234 -25.93 -8.87 19.97
N ARG A 235 -25.62 -7.79 20.71
CA ARG A 235 -26.55 -6.69 21.01
C ARG A 235 -26.66 -5.67 19.86
N PHE A 236 -25.72 -5.67 18.91
CA PHE A 236 -25.75 -4.77 17.75
C PHE A 236 -26.61 -5.37 16.63
N LYS A 237 -27.76 -4.73 16.36
CA LYS A 237 -28.75 -5.18 15.34
C LYS A 237 -28.88 -4.27 14.12
N ALA A 238 -28.03 -3.24 14.00
CA ALA A 238 -28.05 -2.32 12.86
C ALA A 238 -27.12 -2.80 11.72
N GLY A 239 -27.24 -2.19 10.55
CA GLY A 239 -26.43 -2.56 9.38
C GLY A 239 -26.85 -3.92 8.80
N ALA A 240 -25.89 -4.81 8.54
CA ALA A 240 -26.14 -6.12 7.94
C ALA A 240 -26.75 -7.17 8.91
N GLY A 241 -27.02 -6.81 10.16
CA GLY A 241 -27.62 -7.71 11.17
C GLY A 241 -26.69 -8.77 11.75
N ASP A 242 -25.44 -8.82 11.29
CA ASP A 242 -24.40 -9.81 11.63
C ASP A 242 -23.59 -9.47 12.91
N GLY A 243 -23.96 -8.41 13.62
CA GLY A 243 -23.30 -7.95 14.85
C GLY A 243 -21.99 -7.17 14.63
N TYR A 244 -21.50 -7.05 13.40
CA TYR A 244 -20.25 -6.32 13.10
C TYR A 244 -20.52 -4.83 12.84
N ARG A 245 -19.92 -3.97 13.66
CA ARG A 245 -19.90 -2.52 13.41
C ARG A 245 -18.90 -2.23 12.29
N ARG A 246 -19.29 -1.41 11.32
CA ARG A 246 -18.49 -1.07 10.14
C ARG A 246 -18.18 0.41 10.08
N ARG A 247 -17.01 0.76 9.53
CA ARG A 247 -16.62 2.13 9.18
C ARG A 247 -15.98 2.15 7.81
N GLN A 248 -16.29 3.19 7.05
CA GLN A 248 -15.62 3.51 5.80
C GLN A 248 -14.75 4.74 6.00
N VAL A 249 -13.53 4.69 5.47
CA VAL A 249 -12.59 5.81 5.47
C VAL A 249 -12.06 5.99 4.05
N SER A 250 -12.26 7.18 3.49
CA SER A 250 -11.83 7.53 2.15
C SER A 250 -10.70 8.57 2.18
N SER A 251 -9.75 8.48 1.25
CA SER A 251 -8.69 9.47 1.06
C SER A 251 -8.47 9.72 -0.44
N ASN A 252 -8.32 10.99 -0.82
CA ASN A 252 -7.99 11.40 -2.19
C ASN A 252 -6.47 11.60 -2.31
N ILE A 253 -5.81 10.82 -3.16
CA ILE A 253 -4.35 10.81 -3.34
C ILE A 253 -4.02 11.41 -4.70
N LEU A 254 -3.41 12.59 -4.70
CA LEU A 254 -2.80 13.19 -5.91
C LEU A 254 -1.52 12.43 -6.27
N LEU A 255 -1.42 11.95 -7.51
CA LEU A 255 -0.26 11.21 -8.02
C LEU A 255 0.86 12.19 -8.40
N ARG A 256 2.02 12.10 -7.71
CA ARG A 256 3.06 13.15 -7.80
C ARG A 256 3.93 13.07 -9.06
N ASN A 257 3.92 11.93 -9.77
CA ASN A 257 4.84 11.65 -10.88
C ASN A 257 4.11 11.09 -12.12
N MET A 258 2.78 11.16 -12.15
CA MET A 258 2.06 11.17 -13.42
C MET A 258 2.20 12.58 -13.98
N GLY A 259 2.61 12.72 -15.24
CA GLY A 259 2.85 14.03 -15.86
C GLY A 259 1.59 14.90 -15.87
N LEU A 260 1.74 16.20 -16.16
CA LEU A 260 0.60 17.09 -16.41
C LEU A 260 -0.11 16.66 -17.69
#